data_AF-A0A2J8RDW5-F1
#
_entry.id   AF-A0A2J8RDW5-F1
#
_cell.length_a   1.000
_cell.length_b   1.000
_cell.length_c   1.000
_cell.angle_alpha   90.00
_cell.angle_beta   90.00
_cell.angle_gamma   90.00
#
_symmetry.space_group_name_H-M   'P 1'
#
loop_
_entity.id
_entity.type
_entity.pdbx_description
1 polymer ?
#
loop_
_entity_poly.entity_id
_entity_poly.type
_entity_poly.pdbx_seq_one_letter_code
_entity_poly.pdbx_strand_id
1 'polypeptide(L)'
;MDPLETPIKDGILYQQHVKFGKKCWRKVWALLYAGGPSGVARLESWEVRDGGLGAAGDRSAGPGRRGERRVIRLADCVSVLPADGESCPRDTGAFLLTTTERSHLLAAQHRQAWMGPICQLAFPGTGEASSGSTDAQSPKRGLVPMEENSIYSSWQ
;
A
#
# COMPACT_ATOMS: atom_id res chain seq x y z
N MET A 1 28.10 -1.95 1.59
CA MET A 1 27.07 -1.84 0.54
C MET A 1 25.74 -2.07 1.22
N ASP A 2 24.88 -1.05 1.27
CA ASP A 2 23.55 -1.22 1.84
C ASP A 2 22.76 -2.24 1.00
N PRO A 3 22.01 -3.16 1.62
CA PRO A 3 21.20 -4.12 0.88
C PRO A 3 20.20 -3.35 0.02
N LEU A 4 20.18 -3.66 -1.28
CA LEU A 4 19.19 -3.12 -2.20
C LEU A 4 17.81 -3.55 -1.71
N GLU A 5 16.95 -2.59 -1.41
CA GLU A 5 15.58 -2.88 -1.00
C GLU A 5 14.84 -3.60 -2.14
N THR A 6 14.32 -4.80 -1.88
CA THR A 6 13.63 -5.62 -2.89
C THR A 6 12.12 -5.43 -2.81
N PRO A 7 11.43 -5.14 -3.92
CA PRO A 7 9.97 -5.07 -3.92
C PRO A 7 9.38 -6.45 -3.69
N ILE A 8 8.33 -6.54 -2.87
CA ILE A 8 7.59 -7.79 -2.63
C ILE A 8 6.60 -8.09 -3.75
N LYS A 9 6.24 -7.08 -4.54
CA LYS A 9 5.37 -7.20 -5.69
C LYS A 9 5.66 -6.11 -6.70
N ASP A 10 5.65 -6.47 -7.97
CA ASP A 10 5.73 -5.57 -9.10
C ASP A 10 4.65 -5.90 -10.14
N GLY A 11 4.35 -4.93 -11.00
CA GLY A 11 3.51 -5.16 -12.16
C GLY A 11 2.72 -3.94 -12.62
N ILE A 12 1.78 -4.18 -13.54
CA ILE A 12 0.96 -3.14 -14.11
C ILE A 12 -0.23 -2.81 -13.19
N LEU A 13 -0.40 -1.51 -12.95
CA LEU A 13 -1.63 -0.93 -12.45
C LEU A 13 -2.14 0.10 -13.46
N TYR A 14 -3.40 0.48 -13.31
CA TYR A 14 -3.96 1.65 -13.95
C TYR A 14 -4.32 2.65 -12.88
N GLN A 15 -4.02 3.93 -13.12
CA GLN A 15 -4.34 5.00 -12.19
C GLN A 15 -5.27 6.00 -12.83
N GLN A 16 -6.37 6.32 -12.13
CA GLN A 16 -7.29 7.33 -12.59
C GLN A 16 -6.64 8.72 -12.47
N HIS A 17 -6.86 9.53 -13.48
CA HIS A 17 -6.43 10.92 -13.56
C HIS A 17 -7.55 11.76 -14.17
N VAL A 18 -7.65 13.02 -13.80
CA VAL A 18 -8.60 13.95 -14.44
C VAL A 18 -7.83 14.81 -15.43
N LYS A 19 -8.17 14.72 -16.72
CA LYS A 19 -7.57 15.56 -17.77
C LYS A 19 -8.69 16.33 -18.46
N PHE A 20 -8.63 17.66 -18.41
CA PHE A 20 -9.67 18.55 -18.97
C PHE A 20 -11.09 18.22 -18.47
N GLY A 21 -11.22 17.98 -17.16
CA GLY A 21 -12.50 17.63 -16.54
C GLY A 21 -13.00 16.21 -16.80
N LYS A 22 -12.30 15.41 -17.62
CA LYS A 22 -12.67 14.02 -17.92
C LYS A 22 -11.80 13.05 -17.12
N LYS A 23 -12.44 12.07 -16.45
CA LYS A 23 -11.76 10.93 -15.83
C LYS A 23 -11.14 10.06 -16.95
N CYS A 24 -9.85 9.79 -16.85
CA CYS A 24 -9.13 8.89 -17.74
C CYS A 24 -8.21 7.96 -16.93
N TRP A 25 -7.85 6.83 -17.51
CA TRP A 25 -6.95 5.85 -16.89
C TRP A 25 -5.60 5.87 -17.58
N ARG A 26 -4.53 5.88 -16.79
CA ARG A 26 -3.16 5.75 -17.31
C ARG A 26 -2.54 4.45 -16.84
N LYS A 27 -1.85 3.76 -17.73
CA LYS A 27 -1.07 2.57 -17.41
C LYS A 27 0.19 2.99 -16.65
N VAL A 28 0.40 2.41 -15.48
CA VAL A 28 1.60 2.64 -14.66
C VAL A 28 2.25 1.31 -14.33
N TRP A 29 3.57 1.31 -14.21
CA TRP A 29 4.27 0.22 -13.56
C TRP A 29 4.36 0.56 -12.08
N ALA A 30 4.08 -0.42 -11.22
CA ALA A 30 4.06 -0.26 -9.78
C ALA A 30 5.02 -1.24 -9.09
N LEU A 31 5.59 -0.81 -7.98
CA LEU A 31 6.41 -1.58 -7.06
C LEU A 31 5.88 -1.40 -5.64
N LEU A 32 5.63 -2.51 -4.95
CA LEU A 32 5.25 -2.54 -3.55
C LEU A 32 6.46 -2.97 -2.72
N TYR A 33 6.88 -2.12 -1.79
CA TYR A 33 7.96 -2.40 -0.85
C TYR A 33 7.39 -2.62 0.55
N ALA A 34 7.87 -3.66 1.23
CA ALA A 34 7.62 -3.87 2.64
C ALA A 34 8.46 -2.89 3.48
N GLY A 35 8.00 -2.60 4.70
CA GLY A 35 8.79 -1.83 5.66
C GLY A 35 9.95 -2.65 6.19
N GLY A 36 11.06 -1.99 6.51
CA GLY A 36 12.25 -2.62 7.07
C GLY A 36 13.12 -1.61 7.84
N PRO A 37 14.31 -2.02 8.30
CA PRO A 37 15.21 -1.17 9.08
C PRO A 37 15.61 0.13 8.37
N SER A 38 15.57 0.14 7.05
CA SER A 38 16.07 1.21 6.19
C SER A 38 14.96 2.02 5.52
N GLY A 39 13.68 1.70 5.76
CA GLY A 39 12.59 2.33 5.02
C GLY A 39 11.18 1.91 5.46
N VAL A 40 10.21 2.77 5.17
CA VAL A 40 8.79 2.48 5.40
C VAL A 40 8.17 1.74 4.22
N ALA A 41 7.15 0.95 4.50
CA ALA A 41 6.36 0.29 3.47
C ALA A 41 5.72 1.33 2.53
N ARG A 42 5.78 1.09 1.22
CA ARG A 42 5.34 2.06 0.21
C ARG A 42 4.96 1.41 -1.11
N LEU A 43 3.99 2.02 -1.79
CA LEU A 43 3.65 1.73 -3.17
C LEU A 43 4.23 2.84 -4.05
N GLU A 44 5.15 2.46 -4.92
CA GLU A 44 5.73 3.35 -5.92
C GLU A 44 5.14 3.06 -7.29
N SER A 45 4.99 4.09 -8.12
CA SER A 45 4.53 3.92 -9.50
C SER A 45 5.09 4.98 -10.42
N TRP A 46 5.19 4.65 -11.71
CA TRP A 46 5.55 5.60 -12.76
C TRP A 46 4.78 5.28 -14.03
N GLU A 47 4.48 6.33 -14.80
CA GLU A 47 3.77 6.20 -16.08
C GLU A 47 4.58 5.35 -17.07
N VAL A 48 3.89 4.37 -17.69
CA VAL A 48 4.45 3.60 -18.81
C VAL A 48 4.24 4.42 -20.07
N ARG A 49 5.34 4.86 -20.69
CA ARG A 49 5.28 5.53 -22.01
C ARG A 49 5.17 4.45 -23.09
N ASP A 50 4.23 4.58 -24.02
CA ASP A 50 4.00 3.64 -25.15
C ASP A 50 5.12 3.66 -26.23
N GLY A 51 6.32 4.10 -25.89
CA GLY A 51 7.43 4.27 -26.82
C GLY A 51 8.36 3.05 -26.89
N GLY A 52 8.00 2.06 -27.71
CA GLY A 52 8.92 1.13 -28.37
C GLY A 52 9.47 -0.04 -27.54
N LEU A 53 9.49 -1.23 -28.16
CA LEU A 53 10.06 -2.47 -27.63
C LEU A 53 11.49 -2.26 -27.09
N GLY A 54 11.66 -2.48 -25.78
CA GLY A 54 12.93 -2.72 -25.13
C GLY A 54 12.72 -3.85 -24.15
N ALA A 55 13.25 -5.01 -24.50
CA ALA A 55 13.13 -6.29 -23.82
C ALA A 55 13.39 -6.21 -22.30
N ALA A 56 12.89 -7.24 -21.61
CA ALA A 56 13.40 -7.71 -20.33
C ALA A 56 14.93 -7.50 -20.26
N GLY A 57 15.39 -6.52 -19.48
CA GLY A 57 16.81 -6.20 -19.46
C GLY A 57 17.17 -4.92 -18.74
N ASP A 58 16.39 -3.85 -18.86
CA ASP A 58 16.86 -2.55 -18.35
C ASP A 58 16.38 -2.24 -16.91
N ARG A 59 16.88 -3.06 -15.97
CA ARG A 59 16.92 -2.71 -14.54
C ARG A 59 17.97 -1.61 -14.25
N SER A 60 18.64 -1.07 -15.27
CA SER A 60 19.75 -0.11 -15.16
C SER A 60 19.46 1.26 -15.77
N ALA A 61 18.29 1.47 -16.41
CA ALA A 61 17.86 2.80 -16.82
C ALA A 61 17.66 3.68 -15.59
N GLY A 62 18.63 4.56 -15.37
CA GLY A 62 18.69 5.48 -14.24
C GLY A 62 17.40 6.30 -14.02
N PRO A 63 17.27 6.91 -12.84
CA PRO A 63 16.04 7.54 -12.36
C PRO A 63 15.47 8.64 -13.27
N GLY A 64 16.25 9.20 -14.20
CA GLY A 64 15.86 10.31 -15.06
C GLY A 64 15.02 9.97 -16.31
N ARG A 65 14.86 8.69 -16.69
CA ARG A 65 14.04 8.29 -17.87
C ARG A 65 12.68 7.68 -17.53
N ARG A 66 12.46 7.31 -16.27
CA ARG A 66 11.14 6.92 -15.76
C ARG A 66 10.31 8.21 -15.64
N GLY A 67 9.04 8.19 -16.03
CA GLY A 67 8.15 9.35 -15.88
C GLY A 67 8.06 9.83 -14.42
N GLU A 68 7.18 10.80 -14.14
CA GLU A 68 6.97 11.27 -12.77
C GLU A 68 6.68 10.10 -11.82
N ARG A 69 7.62 9.85 -10.89
CA ARG A 69 7.51 8.78 -9.89
C ARG A 69 6.56 9.25 -8.80
N ARG A 70 5.50 8.49 -8.58
CA ARG A 70 4.57 8.69 -7.47
C ARG A 70 4.87 7.68 -6.38
N VAL A 71 4.91 8.15 -5.14
CA VAL A 71 5.14 7.33 -3.94
C VAL A 71 3.96 7.51 -3.00
N ILE A 72 3.38 6.41 -2.55
CA ILE A 72 2.36 6.36 -1.51
C ILE A 72 2.98 5.61 -0.34
N ARG A 73 3.19 6.30 0.79
CA ARG A 73 3.64 5.66 2.03
C ARG A 73 2.45 4.92 2.63
N LEU A 74 2.62 3.65 2.93
CA LEU A 74 1.52 2.86 3.47
C LEU A 74 1.19 3.23 4.92
N ALA A 75 2.13 3.85 5.63
CA ALA A 75 1.88 4.46 6.94
C ALA A 75 0.85 5.60 6.89
N ASP A 76 0.68 6.25 5.72
CA ASP A 76 -0.28 7.35 5.55
C ASP A 76 -1.64 6.85 5.02
N CYS A 77 -1.80 5.54 4.83
CA CYS A 77 -3.06 4.95 4.37
C CYS A 77 -4.12 4.99 5.47
N VAL A 78 -5.28 5.54 5.13
CA VAL A 78 -6.48 5.59 5.97
C VAL A 78 -7.39 4.41 5.66
N SER A 79 -7.55 4.04 4.37
CA SER A 79 -8.36 2.89 3.97
C SER A 79 -7.96 2.33 2.61
N VAL A 80 -8.29 1.05 2.40
CA VAL A 80 -8.14 0.34 1.12
C VAL A 80 -9.44 -0.43 0.87
N LEU A 81 -10.18 -0.03 -0.16
CA LEU A 81 -11.54 -0.53 -0.41
C LEU A 81 -11.73 -0.96 -1.87
N PRO A 82 -12.57 -1.98 -2.13
CA PRO A 82 -13.07 -2.23 -3.48
C PRO A 82 -13.79 -0.98 -4.03
N ALA A 83 -13.67 -0.72 -5.32
CA ALA A 83 -14.37 0.37 -5.99
C ALA A 83 -15.21 -0.15 -7.17
N ASP A 84 -16.13 -1.07 -6.88
CA ASP A 84 -16.90 -1.79 -7.91
C ASP A 84 -17.83 -0.88 -8.74
N GLY A 85 -18.19 0.30 -8.21
CA GLY A 85 -19.01 1.29 -8.92
C GLY A 85 -18.25 2.23 -9.87
N GLU A 86 -16.91 2.20 -9.87
CA GLU A 86 -16.11 3.08 -10.72
C GLU A 86 -15.81 2.42 -12.08
N SER A 87 -15.86 3.20 -13.16
CA SER A 87 -15.43 2.75 -14.48
C SER A 87 -13.94 2.37 -14.44
N CYS A 88 -13.54 1.24 -15.00
CA CYS A 88 -12.14 0.82 -15.08
C CYS A 88 -11.79 0.22 -16.46
N PRO A 89 -10.50 0.10 -16.81
CA PRO A 89 -10.07 -0.59 -18.02
C PRO A 89 -10.60 -2.03 -18.11
N ARG A 90 -10.71 -2.56 -19.33
CA ARG A 90 -11.21 -3.92 -19.58
C ARG A 90 -10.38 -4.96 -18.81
N ASP A 91 -11.06 -5.97 -18.28
CA ASP A 91 -10.47 -7.09 -17.54
C ASP A 91 -9.71 -6.65 -16.27
N THR A 92 -10.08 -5.51 -15.68
CA THR A 92 -9.52 -5.03 -14.41
C THR A 92 -10.60 -4.80 -13.37
N GLY A 93 -10.23 -4.85 -12.10
CA GLY A 93 -11.07 -4.42 -10.98
C GLY A 93 -10.47 -3.17 -10.33
N ALA A 94 -11.30 -2.15 -10.11
CA ALA A 94 -10.89 -0.93 -9.42
C ALA A 94 -10.89 -1.09 -7.89
N PHE A 95 -9.97 -0.38 -7.24
CA PHE A 95 -9.88 -0.22 -5.79
C PHE A 95 -9.47 1.21 -5.45
N LEU A 96 -9.93 1.68 -4.29
CA LEU A 96 -9.64 2.99 -3.75
C LEU A 96 -8.64 2.86 -2.61
N LEU A 97 -7.55 3.61 -2.70
CA LEU A 97 -6.59 3.78 -1.62
C LEU A 97 -6.69 5.22 -1.13
N THR A 98 -7.20 5.40 0.09
CA THR A 98 -7.32 6.71 0.72
C THR A 98 -6.14 6.93 1.63
N THR A 99 -5.42 8.02 1.42
CA THR A 99 -4.35 8.50 2.31
C THR A 99 -4.84 9.68 3.14
N THR A 100 -4.05 10.11 4.10
CA THR A 100 -4.29 11.34 4.89
C THR A 100 -4.39 12.60 4.02
N GLU A 101 -3.72 12.63 2.87
CA GLU A 101 -3.73 13.79 1.96
C GLU A 101 -4.82 13.71 0.89
N ARG A 102 -5.02 12.53 0.29
CA ARG A 102 -5.94 12.36 -0.84
C ARG A 102 -6.31 10.90 -1.10
N SER A 103 -7.32 10.73 -1.94
CA SER A 103 -7.73 9.43 -2.47
C SER A 103 -7.07 9.11 -3.81
N HIS A 104 -6.69 7.84 -3.98
CA HIS A 104 -6.06 7.30 -5.19
C HIS A 104 -6.92 6.15 -5.73
N LEU A 105 -7.56 6.36 -6.88
CA LEU A 105 -8.29 5.30 -7.55
C LEU A 105 -7.36 4.54 -8.51
N LEU A 106 -7.21 3.24 -8.25
CA LEU A 106 -6.33 2.32 -8.95
C LEU A 106 -7.14 1.16 -9.52
N ALA A 107 -6.63 0.49 -10.56
CA ALA A 107 -7.22 -0.72 -11.09
C ALA A 107 -6.15 -1.73 -11.50
N ALA A 108 -6.46 -3.02 -11.34
CA ALA A 108 -5.56 -4.12 -11.66
C ALA A 108 -6.33 -5.34 -12.18
N GLN A 109 -5.69 -6.16 -13.03
CA GLN A 109 -6.29 -7.41 -13.52
C GLN A 109 -6.60 -8.38 -12.36
N HIS A 110 -5.66 -8.56 -11.43
CA HIS A 110 -5.86 -9.34 -10.21
C HIS A 110 -5.94 -8.39 -9.00
N ARG A 111 -7.05 -7.65 -8.87
CA ARG A 111 -7.25 -6.64 -7.82
C ARG A 111 -6.86 -7.13 -6.42
N GLN A 112 -7.34 -8.29 -6.00
CA GLN A 112 -7.09 -8.81 -4.65
C GLN A 112 -5.61 -9.15 -4.40
N ALA A 113 -4.87 -9.53 -5.45
CA ALA A 113 -3.44 -9.79 -5.35
C ALA A 113 -2.61 -8.51 -5.11
N TRP A 114 -3.21 -7.33 -5.29
CA TRP A 114 -2.64 -6.04 -4.89
C TRP A 114 -3.21 -5.56 -3.55
N MET A 115 -4.54 -5.59 -3.40
CA MET A 115 -5.19 -5.11 -2.17
C MET A 115 -4.73 -5.86 -0.93
N GLY A 116 -4.64 -7.19 -0.96
CA GLY A 116 -4.25 -7.99 0.21
C GLY A 116 -2.91 -7.56 0.81
N PRO A 117 -1.81 -7.61 0.05
CA PRO A 117 -0.50 -7.16 0.53
C PRO A 117 -0.45 -5.67 0.92
N ILE A 118 -1.16 -4.79 0.18
CA ILE A 118 -1.25 -3.37 0.53
C ILE A 118 -1.92 -3.20 1.91
N CYS A 119 -3.06 -3.86 2.15
CA CYS A 119 -3.76 -3.83 3.42
C CYS A 119 -2.89 -4.36 4.57
N GLN A 120 -2.21 -5.50 4.36
CA GLN A 120 -1.33 -6.10 5.37
C GLN A 120 -0.20 -5.16 5.79
N LEU A 121 0.38 -4.43 4.84
CA LEU A 121 1.47 -3.48 5.09
C LEU A 121 0.98 -2.12 5.64
N ALA A 122 -0.19 -1.66 5.22
CA ALA A 122 -0.80 -0.42 5.68
C ALA A 122 -1.40 -0.53 7.09
N PHE A 123 -1.93 -1.71 7.43
CA PHE A 123 -2.60 -1.97 8.70
C PHE A 123 -2.04 -3.25 9.37
N PRO A 124 -0.81 -3.20 9.91
CA PRO A 124 -0.23 -4.34 10.61
C PRO A 124 -1.08 -4.70 11.85
N GLY A 125 -1.45 -5.98 11.98
CA GLY A 125 -2.19 -6.50 13.16
C GLY A 125 -3.72 -6.53 13.04
N THR A 126 -4.32 -6.16 11.90
CA THR A 126 -5.78 -6.28 11.68
C THR A 126 -6.20 -7.64 11.07
N GLY A 127 -5.24 -8.48 10.69
CA GLY A 127 -5.47 -9.74 9.96
C GLY A 127 -6.09 -10.89 10.77
N GLU A 128 -6.28 -10.75 12.08
CA GLU A 128 -6.82 -11.80 12.95
C GLU A 128 -8.30 -11.60 13.34
N ALA A 129 -9.00 -10.64 12.74
CA ALA A 129 -10.38 -10.33 13.14
C ALA A 129 -11.48 -11.13 12.41
N SER A 130 -11.15 -12.03 11.47
CA SER A 130 -12.15 -12.73 10.62
C SER A 130 -12.16 -14.26 10.70
N SER A 131 -11.41 -14.89 11.61
CA SER A 131 -11.56 -16.32 11.89
C SER A 131 -11.83 -16.51 13.37
N GLY A 132 -13.09 -16.79 13.70
CA GLY A 132 -13.44 -17.32 15.01
C GLY A 132 -12.69 -18.63 15.25
N SER A 133 -11.65 -18.58 16.05
CA SER A 133 -11.18 -19.70 16.85
C SER A 133 -10.47 -19.16 18.08
N THR A 134 -10.96 -19.57 19.23
CA THR A 134 -10.34 -19.52 20.56
C THR A 134 -8.82 -19.71 20.54
N ASP A 135 -8.14 -18.88 21.34
CA ASP A 135 -6.74 -19.01 21.81
C ASP A 135 -5.62 -19.16 20.77
N ALA A 136 -4.89 -18.06 20.50
CA ALA A 136 -3.41 -18.05 20.48
C ALA A 136 -2.84 -16.63 20.21
N GLN A 137 -2.47 -15.96 21.31
CA GLN A 137 -1.33 -15.05 21.44
C GLN A 137 -1.07 -14.00 20.35
N SER A 138 -1.73 -12.86 20.52
CA SER A 138 -1.08 -11.56 20.35
C SER A 138 0.25 -11.53 21.13
N PRO A 139 1.31 -10.84 20.65
CA PRO A 139 2.45 -10.57 21.49
C PRO A 139 1.91 -9.75 22.65
N LYS A 140 1.93 -10.34 23.85
CA LYS A 140 1.44 -9.75 25.08
C LYS A 140 1.98 -8.31 25.16
N ARG A 141 1.18 -7.32 24.76
CA ARG A 141 1.14 -6.07 25.49
C ARG A 141 0.77 -6.54 26.87
N GLY A 142 1.78 -6.68 27.72
CA GLY A 142 1.58 -7.10 29.09
C GLY A 142 0.38 -6.31 29.59
N LEU A 143 -0.60 -6.99 30.16
CA LEU A 143 -1.47 -6.32 31.10
C LEU A 143 -0.50 -5.73 32.13
N VAL A 144 -0.15 -4.46 31.94
CA VAL A 144 0.53 -3.68 32.96
C VAL A 144 -0.53 -3.59 34.04
N PRO A 145 -0.36 -4.29 35.18
CA PRO A 145 -1.30 -4.13 36.27
C PRO A 145 -1.30 -2.65 36.61
N MET A 146 -2.49 -2.06 36.71
CA MET A 146 -2.61 -0.67 37.11
C MET A 146 -2.11 -0.59 38.56
N GLU A 147 -0.92 -0.02 38.76
CA GLU A 147 -0.42 0.26 40.11
C GLU A 147 -1.32 1.33 40.72
N GLU A 148 -2.02 0.98 41.80
CA GLU A 148 -2.80 1.95 42.55
C GLU A 148 -1.86 2.96 43.20
N ASN A 149 -2.12 4.23 42.93
CA ASN A 149 -1.30 5.34 43.39
C ASN A 149 -1.51 5.57 44.89
N SER A 150 -0.62 5.00 45.72
CA SER A 150 -0.67 5.05 47.18
C SER A 150 -0.41 6.44 47.78
N ILE A 151 -0.18 7.47 46.95
CA ILE A 151 -0.10 8.88 47.39
C ILE A 151 -1.46 9.38 47.94
N TYR A 152 -2.56 8.68 47.64
CA TYR A 152 -3.90 8.96 48.18
C TYR A 152 -4.33 8.04 49.33
N SER A 153 -3.48 7.12 49.78
CA SER A 153 -3.76 6.27 50.93
C SER A 153 -3.63 7.10 52.21
N SER A 154 -4.68 7.84 52.54
CA SER A 154 -4.77 8.65 53.77
C SER A 154 -4.49 7.77 54.99
N TRP A 155 -3.51 8.21 55.78
CA TRP A 155 -3.02 7.64 57.03
C TRP A 155 -4.15 7.07 57.91
N GLN A 156 -4.03 5.78 58.25
CA GLN A 156 -4.84 5.12 59.27
C GLN A 156 -4.09 5.13 60.60
#